data_AF-A0ABD7CLP2-F1
#
_entry.id   AF-A0ABD7CLP2-F1
#
_cell.length_a   1.000
_cell.length_b   1.000
_cell.length_c   1.000
_cell.angle_alpha   90.00
_cell.angle_beta   90.00
_cell.angle_gamma   90.00
#
_symmetry.space_group_name_H-M   'P 1'
#
loop_
_entity.id
_entity.type
_entity.pdbx_description
1 polymer ?
#
loop_
_entity_poly.entity_id
_entity_poly.type
_entity_poly.pdbx_seq_one_letter_code
_entity_poly.pdbx_strand_id
1 'polypeptide(L)'
;MEFTKESLKEIFKESIIEILDKKKGKVTITIDECASYTGIGRNKILELAHSKKSDFPCFRVGARFLINKPQLDEWLKKISEEKTVL
;
A
#
# COMPACT_ATOMS: atom_id res chain seq x y z
N MET A 1 -21.74 35.05 14.31
CA MET A 1 -21.30 33.65 14.50
C MET A 1 -19.80 33.68 14.69
N GLU A 2 -19.34 33.70 15.93
CA GLU A 2 -17.91 33.63 16.24
C GLU A 2 -17.47 32.17 16.10
N PHE A 3 -16.66 31.89 15.09
CA PHE A 3 -16.00 30.61 14.96
C PHE A 3 -14.86 30.57 15.97
N THR A 4 -15.04 29.83 17.07
CA THR A 4 -13.97 29.55 18.03
C THR A 4 -12.91 28.65 17.39
N LYS A 5 -11.66 28.80 17.85
CA LYS A 5 -10.52 27.98 17.38
C LYS A 5 -10.78 26.48 17.56
N GLU A 6 -11.54 26.09 18.58
CA GLU A 6 -11.98 24.71 18.79
C GLU A 6 -12.91 24.21 17.68
N SER A 7 -13.93 24.98 17.30
CA SER A 7 -14.88 24.59 16.25
C SER A 7 -14.18 24.45 14.90
N LEU A 8 -13.21 25.33 14.61
CA LEU A 8 -12.41 25.22 13.39
C LEU A 8 -11.55 23.93 13.38
N LYS A 9 -10.94 23.57 14.52
CA LYS A 9 -10.17 22.31 14.64
C LYS A 9 -11.05 21.08 14.42
N GLU A 10 -12.28 21.08 14.91
CA GLU A 10 -13.22 19.97 14.71
C GLU A 10 -13.59 19.82 13.22
N ILE A 11 -13.91 20.92 12.54
CA ILE A 11 -14.22 20.90 11.10
C ILE A 11 -13.05 20.34 10.28
N PHE A 12 -11.82 20.74 10.59
CA PHE A 12 -10.63 20.21 9.91
C PHE A 12 -10.43 18.72 10.20
N LYS A 13 -10.61 18.30 11.45
CA LYS A 13 -10.46 16.90 11.84
C LYS A 13 -11.48 16.02 11.09
N GLU A 14 -12.73 16.45 11.04
CA GLU A 14 -13.82 15.74 10.36
C GLU A 14 -13.57 15.64 8.85
N SER A 15 -13.12 16.74 8.23
CA SER A 15 -12.76 16.77 6.81
C SER A 15 -11.61 15.82 6.47
N ILE A 16 -10.57 15.76 7.33
CA ILE A 16 -9.43 14.84 7.14
C ILE A 16 -9.88 13.39 7.30
N ILE A 17 -10.74 13.08 8.28
CA ILE A 17 -11.28 11.74 8.50
C ILE A 17 -12.07 11.27 7.27
N GLU A 18 -12.92 12.12 6.70
CA GLU A 18 -13.70 11.77 5.51
C GLU A 18 -12.81 11.47 4.29
N ILE A 19 -11.74 12.26 4.10
CA ILE A 19 -10.77 12.04 3.02
C ILE A 19 -9.99 10.73 3.23
N LEU A 20 -9.58 10.44 4.46
CA LEU A 20 -8.87 9.21 4.81
C LEU A 20 -9.75 7.97 4.61
N ASP A 21 -11.03 8.06 4.98
CA ASP A 21 -11.97 6.95 4.82
C ASP A 21 -12.30 6.68 3.34
N LYS A 22 -12.52 7.73 2.54
CA LYS A 22 -12.68 7.61 1.07
C LYS A 22 -11.45 6.99 0.38
N LYS A 23 -10.25 7.19 0.92
CA LYS A 23 -9.01 6.58 0.40
C LYS A 23 -8.80 5.10 0.78
N LYS A 24 -9.56 4.54 1.74
CA LYS A 24 -9.49 3.10 2.07
C LYS A 24 -10.01 2.19 0.95
N GLY A 25 -10.65 2.73 -0.09
CA GLY A 25 -11.33 1.95 -1.13
C GLY A 25 -10.42 1.10 -2.03
N LYS A 26 -9.09 1.28 -2.01
CA LYS A 26 -8.16 0.44 -2.78
C LYS A 26 -7.17 -0.25 -1.87
N VAL A 27 -7.57 -1.43 -1.44
CA VAL A 27 -6.71 -2.38 -0.70
C VAL A 27 -5.57 -2.89 -1.58
N THR A 28 -5.76 -2.87 -2.90
CA THR A 28 -4.87 -3.49 -3.87
C THR A 28 -4.30 -2.47 -4.85
N ILE A 29 -3.00 -2.59 -5.11
CA ILE A 29 -2.22 -1.71 -5.99
C ILE A 29 -1.67 -2.50 -7.17
N THR A 30 -1.37 -1.81 -8.27
CA THR A 30 -0.73 -2.43 -9.43
C THR A 30 0.78 -2.63 -9.21
N ILE A 31 1.44 -3.43 -10.06
CA ILE A 31 2.92 -3.57 -10.02
C ILE A 31 3.62 -2.21 -10.10
N ASP A 32 3.11 -1.29 -10.92
CA ASP A 32 3.72 0.01 -11.15
C ASP A 32 3.63 0.92 -9.92
N GLU A 33 2.46 0.91 -9.27
CA GLU A 33 2.28 1.57 -7.97
C GLU A 33 3.09 0.91 -6.86
N CYS A 34 3.21 -0.42 -6.87
CA CYS A 34 4.05 -1.15 -5.94
C CYS A 34 5.54 -0.81 -6.11
N ALA A 35 6.01 -0.64 -7.35
CA ALA A 35 7.37 -0.21 -7.64
C ALA A 35 7.62 1.20 -7.11
N SER A 36 6.68 2.11 -7.35
CA SER A 36 6.75 3.48 -6.85
C SER A 36 6.66 3.56 -5.32
N TYR A 37 5.87 2.67 -4.69
CA TYR A 37 5.68 2.63 -3.24
C TYR A 37 6.87 2.04 -2.51
N THR A 38 7.42 0.93 -3.01
CA THR A 38 8.52 0.19 -2.35
C THR A 38 9.91 0.67 -2.76
N GLY A 39 10.00 1.41 -3.87
CA GLY A 39 11.28 1.77 -4.49
C GLY A 39 12.01 0.59 -5.16
N ILE A 40 11.38 -0.59 -5.21
CA ILE A 40 11.95 -1.78 -5.85
C ILE A 40 11.68 -1.70 -7.36
N GLY A 41 12.70 -2.03 -8.16
CA GLY A 41 12.59 -2.04 -9.62
C GLY A 41 11.44 -2.95 -10.10
N ARG A 42 10.67 -2.47 -11.08
CA ARG A 42 9.52 -3.19 -11.66
C ARG A 42 9.83 -4.62 -12.06
N ASN A 43 10.99 -4.87 -12.68
CA ASN A 43 11.39 -6.22 -13.09
C ASN A 43 11.52 -7.15 -11.89
N LYS A 44 12.12 -6.67 -10.79
CA LYS A 44 12.29 -7.46 -9.58
C LYS A 44 10.96 -7.79 -8.92
N ILE A 45 10.02 -6.85 -8.88
CA ILE A 45 8.66 -7.10 -8.39
C ILE A 45 7.95 -8.13 -9.27
N LEU A 46 8.14 -8.07 -10.60
CA LEU A 46 7.55 -9.03 -11.52
C LEU A 46 8.17 -10.43 -11.40
N GLU A 47 9.47 -10.52 -11.11
CA GLU A 47 10.14 -11.78 -10.77
C GLU A 47 9.60 -12.36 -9.47
N LEU A 48 9.49 -11.55 -8.41
CA LEU A 48 8.90 -11.95 -7.12
C LEU A 48 7.44 -12.38 -7.28
N ALA A 49 6.68 -11.71 -8.13
CA ALA A 49 5.29 -12.04 -8.40
C ALA A 49 5.11 -13.34 -9.21
N HIS A 50 6.08 -13.70 -10.06
CA HIS A 50 6.08 -14.98 -10.78
C HIS A 50 6.69 -16.12 -9.96
N SER A 51 7.57 -15.80 -9.01
CA SER A 51 8.20 -16.77 -8.13
C SER A 51 7.14 -17.35 -7.17
N LYS A 52 6.64 -18.54 -7.49
CA LYS A 52 5.70 -19.31 -6.65
C LYS A 52 6.21 -19.60 -5.23
N LYS A 53 7.50 -19.38 -4.96
CA LYS A 53 8.16 -19.59 -3.67
C LYS A 53 8.42 -18.30 -2.88
N SER A 54 8.19 -17.14 -3.47
CA SER A 54 8.34 -15.88 -2.74
C SER A 54 7.06 -15.63 -1.95
N ASP A 55 7.18 -15.33 -0.65
CA ASP A 55 6.11 -14.81 0.24
C ASP A 55 5.51 -13.47 -0.25
N PHE A 56 5.74 -13.11 -1.52
CA PHE A 56 5.33 -11.83 -2.09
C PHE A 56 3.80 -11.81 -2.26
N PRO A 57 3.10 -10.84 -1.64
CA PRO A 57 1.64 -10.83 -1.56
C PRO A 57 1.01 -10.27 -2.83
N CYS A 58 1.19 -10.99 -3.92
CA CYS A 58 0.56 -10.71 -5.20
C CYS A 58 -0.51 -11.75 -5.53
N PHE A 59 -1.52 -11.30 -6.28
CA PHE A 59 -2.53 -12.17 -6.84
C PHE A 59 -2.76 -11.80 -8.30
N ARG A 60 -3.00 -12.82 -9.12
CA ARG A 60 -3.23 -12.66 -10.55
C ARG A 60 -4.73 -12.53 -10.81
N VAL A 61 -5.15 -11.40 -11.38
CA VAL A 61 -6.53 -11.17 -11.82
C VAL A 61 -6.53 -11.14 -13.35
N GLY A 62 -6.87 -12.29 -13.94
CA GLY A 62 -6.82 -12.50 -15.39
C GLY A 62 -5.41 -12.34 -15.95
N ALA A 63 -5.18 -11.25 -16.71
CA ALA A 63 -3.89 -10.92 -17.33
C ALA A 63 -3.02 -9.98 -16.48
N ARG A 64 -3.52 -9.43 -15.36
CA ARG A 64 -2.82 -8.43 -14.55
C ARG A 64 -2.46 -9.00 -13.17
N PHE A 65 -1.37 -8.51 -12.60
CA PHE A 65 -1.01 -8.75 -11.21
C PHE A 65 -1.42 -7.56 -10.36
N LEU A 66 -2.04 -7.87 -9.23
CA LEU A 66 -2.40 -6.91 -8.19
C LEU A 66 -1.71 -7.32 -6.90
N ILE A 67 -1.32 -6.34 -6.10
CA ILE A 67 -0.59 -6.52 -4.85
C ILE A 67 -1.47 -5.98 -3.73
N ASN A 68 -1.61 -6.74 -2.66
CA ASN A 68 -2.37 -6.30 -1.50
C ASN A 68 -1.49 -5.40 -0.61
N LYS A 69 -1.88 -4.14 -0.41
CA LYS A 69 -1.07 -3.13 0.31
C LYS A 69 -0.77 -3.51 1.77
N PRO A 70 -1.74 -3.88 2.62
CA PRO A 70 -1.47 -4.33 3.98
C PRO A 70 -0.49 -5.51 4.04
N GLN A 71 -0.69 -6.51 3.18
CA GLN A 71 0.20 -7.67 3.16
C GLN A 71 1.61 -7.32 2.65
N LEU A 72 1.72 -6.37 1.71
CA LEU A 72 3.00 -5.87 1.22
C LEU A 72 3.82 -5.22 2.34
N ASP A 73 3.17 -4.47 3.23
CA ASP A 73 3.80 -3.84 4.39
C ASP A 73 4.35 -4.90 5.37
N GLU A 74 3.54 -5.93 5.66
CA GLU A 74 3.98 -7.07 6.48
C GLU A 74 5.14 -7.83 5.83
N TRP A 75 5.09 -8.03 4.51
CA TRP A 75 6.16 -8.67 3.77
C TRP A 75 7.46 -7.87 3.81
N LEU A 76 7.40 -6.54 3.60
CA LEU A 76 8.55 -5.64 3.69
C LEU A 76 9.20 -5.71 5.08
N LYS A 77 8.37 -5.75 6.13
CA LYS A 77 8.85 -5.91 7.50
C LYS A 77 9.58 -7.25 7.67
N LYS A 78 8.97 -8.36 7.23
CA LYS A 78 9.55 -9.71 7.31
C LYS A 78 10.89 -9.82 6.58
N ILE A 79 10.99 -9.35 5.33
CA ILE A 79 12.28 -9.41 4.59
C ILE A 79 13.35 -8.53 5.21
N SER A 80 12.96 -7.41 5.84
CA SER A 80 13.89 -6.52 6.53
C SER A 80 14.43 -7.17 7.80
N GLU A 81 13.60 -7.93 8.51
CA GLU A 81 14.00 -8.69 9.71
C GLU A 81 14.86 -9.91 9.35
N GLU A 82 14.50 -10.63 8.28
CA GLU A 82 15.26 -11.80 7.80
C GLU A 82 16.57 -11.42 7.09
N LYS A 83 16.79 -10.13 6.77
CA LYS A 83 17.92 -9.64 5.94
C LYS A 83 18.04 -10.40 4.61
N THR A 84 16.93 -10.87 4.08
CA THR A 84 16.91 -11.66 2.84
C THR A 84 17.31 -10.76 1.68
N VAL A 85 18.41 -11.12 1.01
CA VAL A 85 18.83 -10.44 -0.22
C VAL A 85 17.88 -10.85 -1.33
N LEU A 86 17.09 -9.89 -1.82
CA LEU A 86 16.08 -10.08 -2.86
C LEU A 86 16.71 -10.39 -4.22
#